data_AF-A0A2V5JYN9-F1
#
_entry.id   AF-A0A2V5JYN9-F1
#
_cell.length_a   1.000
_cell.length_b   1.000
_cell.length_c   1.000
_cell.angle_alpha   90.00
_cell.angle_beta   90.00
_cell.angle_gamma   90.00
#
_symmetry.space_group_name_H-M   'P 1'
#
loop_
_entity.id
_entity.type
_entity.pdbx_description
1 polymer ?
#
loop_
_entity_poly.entity_id
_entity_poly.type
_entity_poly.pdbx_seq_one_letter_code
_entity_poly.pdbx_strand_id
1 'polypeptide(L)'
;MSRSVKKSPVWTDHHTPGTRWSKRQASKAVRRFKGDGSSGKWYRKLYCSWVICDYRFFKTKQQAIHEWETYRWLRDRYWTQAEVIKDWEKSYKRK
;
A
#
# COMPACT_ATOMS: atom_id res chain seq x y z
N MET A 1 -17.46 -12.94 16.01
CA MET A 1 -17.15 -11.83 15.08
C MET A 1 -16.35 -12.36 13.90
N SER A 2 -16.92 -12.41 12.69
CA SER A 2 -16.16 -12.80 11.50
C SER A 2 -15.24 -11.65 11.09
N ARG A 3 -13.95 -11.94 10.86
CA ARG A 3 -13.01 -10.94 10.35
C ARG A 3 -13.33 -10.66 8.88
N SER A 4 -13.54 -9.39 8.54
CA SER A 4 -13.67 -8.97 7.13
C SER A 4 -12.37 -9.31 6.38
N VAL A 5 -12.47 -10.16 5.36
CA VAL A 5 -11.34 -10.57 4.52
C VAL A 5 -11.30 -9.71 3.27
N LYS A 6 -10.11 -9.27 2.84
CA LYS A 6 -9.94 -8.56 1.57
C LYS A 6 -10.29 -9.49 0.40
N LYS A 7 -11.13 -9.03 -0.52
CA LYS A 7 -11.50 -9.80 -1.74
C LYS A 7 -10.34 -9.91 -2.74
N SER A 8 -9.49 -8.90 -2.80
CA SER A 8 -8.35 -8.84 -3.72
C SER A 8 -7.06 -8.70 -2.93
N PRO A 9 -5.97 -9.37 -3.35
CA PRO A 9 -4.69 -9.34 -2.65
C PRO A 9 -3.97 -8.02 -2.92
N VAL A 10 -4.45 -6.97 -2.25
CA VAL A 10 -3.94 -5.60 -2.39
C VAL A 10 -3.46 -5.07 -1.06
N TRP A 11 -2.25 -4.54 -1.09
CA TRP A 11 -1.67 -3.78 0.01
C TRP A 11 -1.36 -2.36 -0.45
N THR A 12 -1.68 -1.39 0.40
CA THR A 12 -1.40 0.03 0.14
C THR A 12 -0.25 0.50 1.00
N ASP A 13 0.54 1.42 0.45
CA ASP A 13 1.71 2.02 1.09
C ASP A 13 1.36 3.02 2.21
N HIS A 14 0.26 2.81 2.95
CA HIS A 14 -0.19 3.74 3.99
C HIS A 14 0.61 3.64 5.30
N HIS A 15 1.51 2.67 5.40
CA HIS A 15 2.27 2.38 6.62
C HIS A 15 3.75 2.77 6.52
N THR A 16 4.21 3.29 5.38
CA THR A 16 5.58 3.81 5.27
C THR A 16 5.77 5.06 6.14
N PRO A 17 6.95 5.20 6.77
CA PRO A 17 7.33 6.42 7.47
C PRO A 17 7.22 7.62 6.51
N GLY A 18 6.51 8.68 6.95
CA GLY A 18 6.33 9.89 6.14
C GLY A 18 4.98 9.98 5.41
N THR A 19 4.37 8.86 5.00
CA THR A 19 3.11 8.89 4.21
C THR A 19 1.97 9.61 4.92
N ARG A 20 1.86 9.46 6.25
CA ARG A 20 0.88 10.20 7.05
C ARG A 20 1.12 11.70 7.06
N TRP A 21 2.38 12.14 7.17
CA TRP A 21 2.75 13.55 7.17
C TRP A 21 2.53 14.17 5.80
N SER A 22 2.94 13.48 4.73
CA SER A 22 2.76 13.98 3.38
C SER A 22 1.29 14.09 2.99
N LYS A 23 0.44 13.13 3.40
CA LYS A 23 -1.02 13.26 3.28
C LYS A 23 -1.56 14.49 3.99
N ARG A 24 -1.09 14.77 5.21
CA ARG A 24 -1.48 15.99 5.96
C ARG A 24 -1.08 17.26 5.24
N GLN A 25 0.14 17.32 4.69
CA GLN A 25 0.60 18.48 3.91
C GLN A 25 -0.25 18.69 2.65
N ALA A 26 -0.54 17.63 1.91
CA ALA A 26 -1.39 17.71 0.73
C ALA A 26 -2.80 18.20 1.07
N SER A 27 -3.43 17.66 2.12
CA SER A 27 -4.73 18.15 2.58
C SER A 27 -4.69 19.61 3.06
N LYS A 28 -3.55 20.09 3.56
CA LYS A 28 -3.36 21.48 3.96
C LYS A 28 -3.20 22.40 2.74
N ALA A 29 -2.47 21.96 1.71
CA ALA A 29 -2.32 22.68 0.45
C ALA A 29 -3.67 22.88 -0.26
N VAL A 30 -4.48 21.82 -0.35
CA VAL A 30 -5.81 21.89 -0.96
C VAL A 30 -6.73 22.87 -0.21
N ARG A 31 -6.75 22.81 1.13
CA ARG A 31 -7.58 23.72 1.94
C ARG A 31 -7.16 25.19 1.84
N ARG A 32 -5.89 25.46 1.53
CA ARG A 32 -5.34 26.81 1.40
C ARG A 32 -5.39 27.33 -0.03
N PHE A 33 -5.77 26.49 -0.98
CA PHE A 33 -5.85 26.87 -2.36
C PHE A 33 -7.05 27.80 -2.57
N LYS A 34 -6.80 29.01 -3.08
CA LYS A 34 -7.81 30.06 -3.27
C LYS A 34 -8.34 30.19 -4.70
N GLY A 35 -7.89 29.35 -5.63
CA GLY A 35 -8.39 29.38 -7.01
C GLY A 35 -9.67 28.57 -7.20
N ASP A 36 -10.38 28.83 -8.30
CA ASP A 36 -11.64 28.17 -8.65
C ASP A 36 -11.44 26.68 -8.98
N GLY A 37 -11.55 25.84 -7.95
CA GLY A 37 -11.51 24.39 -8.08
C GLY A 37 -12.88 23.82 -8.42
N SER A 38 -13.28 23.88 -9.69
CA SER A 38 -14.61 23.41 -10.13
C SER A 38 -14.73 21.88 -10.30
N SER A 39 -13.65 21.10 -10.15
CA SER A 39 -13.70 19.64 -10.35
C SER A 39 -12.66 18.86 -9.54
N GLY A 40 -12.97 17.59 -9.24
CA GLY A 40 -12.06 16.67 -8.53
C GLY A 40 -10.72 16.42 -9.23
N LYS A 41 -10.57 16.80 -10.51
CA LYS A 41 -9.29 16.72 -11.25
C LYS A 41 -8.30 17.82 -10.84
N TRP A 42 -8.75 18.91 -10.22
CA TRP A 42 -7.87 19.99 -9.71
C TRP A 42 -6.98 19.54 -8.57
N TYR A 43 -7.44 18.58 -7.78
CA TYR A 43 -6.60 17.95 -6.77
C TYR A 43 -5.26 17.53 -7.41
N ARG A 44 -5.27 16.86 -8.58
CA ARG A 44 -4.06 16.41 -9.30
C ARG A 44 -3.08 17.51 -9.69
N LYS A 45 -3.54 18.76 -9.81
CA LYS A 45 -2.68 19.92 -10.12
C LYS A 45 -2.10 20.57 -8.86
N LEU A 46 -2.82 20.48 -7.74
CA LEU A 46 -2.40 21.00 -6.43
C LEU A 46 -1.54 20.02 -5.65
N TYR A 47 -1.63 18.73 -5.98
CA TYR A 47 -0.85 17.68 -5.36
C TYR A 47 0.14 17.08 -6.36
N CYS A 48 1.36 16.81 -5.90
CA CYS A 48 2.27 15.92 -6.59
C CYS A 48 1.97 14.49 -6.14
N SER A 49 1.71 13.58 -7.08
CA SER A 49 1.45 12.15 -6.78
C SER A 49 2.63 11.49 -6.06
N TRP A 50 3.84 12.03 -6.20
CA TRP A 50 5.04 11.58 -5.50
C TRP A 50 5.05 11.95 -4.02
N VAL A 51 4.32 13.00 -3.62
CA VAL A 51 4.24 13.44 -2.22
C VAL A 51 3.28 12.54 -1.45
N ILE A 52 2.17 12.11 -2.06
CA ILE A 52 1.25 11.16 -1.45
C ILE A 52 1.54 9.78 -2.03
N CYS A 53 2.40 9.01 -1.37
CA CYS A 53 2.64 7.60 -1.72
C CYS A 53 1.33 6.79 -1.55
N ASP A 54 0.54 6.70 -2.62
CA ASP A 54 -0.68 5.89 -2.69
C ASP A 54 -0.46 4.72 -3.65
N TYR A 55 0.67 4.05 -3.49
CA TYR A 55 0.98 2.86 -4.27
C TYR A 55 0.09 1.71 -3.80
N ARG A 56 -0.48 1.03 -4.79
CA ARG A 56 -1.22 -0.22 -4.62
C ARG A 56 -0.35 -1.35 -5.13
N PHE A 57 0.12 -2.18 -4.22
CA PHE A 57 0.85 -3.37 -4.56
C PHE A 57 -0.12 -4.54 -4.68
N PHE A 58 0.00 -5.27 -5.77
CA PHE A 58 -0.74 -6.49 -6.03
C PHE A 58 0.24 -7.64 -6.03
N LYS A 59 -0.02 -8.65 -5.21
CA LYS A 59 0.83 -9.82 -5.13
C LYS A 59 0.00 -11.05 -4.92
N THR A 60 0.04 -12.01 -5.84
CA THR A 60 -0.68 -13.27 -5.66
C THR A 60 0.07 -14.19 -4.69
N LYS A 61 -0.63 -15.18 -4.14
CA LYS A 61 -0.01 -16.19 -3.27
C LYS A 61 1.11 -16.95 -4.00
N GLN A 62 0.88 -17.29 -5.27
CA GLN A 62 1.86 -17.98 -6.11
C GLN A 62 3.11 -17.13 -6.34
N GLN A 63 2.95 -15.82 -6.60
CA GLN A 63 4.07 -14.90 -6.72
C GLN A 63 4.89 -14.81 -5.42
N ALA A 64 4.24 -14.80 -4.25
CA ALA A 64 4.95 -14.78 -2.97
C ALA A 64 5.77 -16.04 -2.72
N ILE A 65 5.26 -17.21 -3.09
CA ILE A 65 5.99 -18.48 -3.00
C ILE A 65 7.16 -18.48 -3.97
N HIS A 66 6.92 -18.09 -5.23
CA HIS A 66 7.96 -18.04 -6.26
C HIS A 66 9.11 -17.09 -5.91
N GLU A 67 8.79 -15.90 -5.38
CA GLU A 67 9.83 -14.97 -4.91
C GLU A 67 10.64 -15.54 -3.75
N TRP A 68 10.01 -16.24 -2.81
CA TRP A 68 10.73 -16.91 -1.72
C TRP A 68 11.66 -18.02 -2.25
N GLU A 69 11.18 -18.83 -3.20
CA GLU A 69 12.00 -19.84 -3.88
C GLU A 69 13.16 -19.22 -4.66
N THR A 70 12.97 -18.04 -5.24
CA THR A 70 13.98 -17.38 -6.08
C THR A 70 15.03 -16.66 -5.24
N TYR A 71 14.60 -15.90 -4.23
CA TYR A 71 15.48 -15.01 -3.49
C TYR A 71 16.00 -15.62 -2.18
N ARG A 72 17.32 -15.75 -2.07
CA ARG A 72 17.99 -16.30 -0.87
C ARG A 72 17.66 -15.55 0.42
N TRP A 73 17.64 -14.21 0.38
CA TRP A 73 17.34 -13.38 1.55
C TRP A 73 15.93 -13.59 2.12
N LEU A 74 14.96 -14.00 1.29
CA LEU A 74 13.62 -14.36 1.76
C LEU A 74 13.60 -15.72 2.44
N ARG A 75 14.41 -16.68 1.98
CA ARG A 75 14.61 -17.98 2.63
C ARG A 75 15.33 -17.85 3.98
N ASP A 76 16.26 -16.91 4.08
CA ASP A 76 16.92 -16.61 5.35
C ASP A 76 15.95 -15.99 6.37
N ARG A 77 14.96 -15.23 5.89
CA ARG A 77 13.93 -14.58 6.72
C ARG A 77 12.75 -15.49 7.09
N TYR A 78 12.34 -16.37 6.18
CA TYR A 78 11.22 -17.30 6.37
C TYR A 78 11.70 -18.72 6.08
N TRP A 79 11.74 -19.55 7.12
CA TRP A 79 12.32 -20.89 7.02
C TRP A 79 11.38 -21.88 6.34
N THR A 80 10.08 -21.63 6.38
CA THR A 80 9.08 -22.51 5.77
C THR A 80 8.16 -21.78 4.80
N GLN A 81 7.70 -22.51 3.78
CA GLN A 81 6.67 -22.02 2.85
C GLN A 81 5.39 -21.59 3.59
N ALA A 82 5.05 -22.28 4.69
CA ALA A 82 3.88 -21.96 5.51
C ALA A 82 3.99 -20.56 6.16
N GLU A 83 5.17 -20.16 6.60
CA GLU A 83 5.41 -18.82 7.15
C GLU A 83 5.27 -17.72 6.10
N VAL A 84 5.79 -17.95 4.89
CA VAL A 84 5.64 -17.04 3.76
C VAL A 84 4.16 -16.86 3.41
N ILE A 85 3.40 -17.95 3.37
CA ILE A 85 1.95 -17.89 3.12
C ILE A 85 1.25 -17.13 4.24
N LYS A 86 1.60 -17.36 5.50
CA LYS A 86 1.00 -16.68 6.66
C LYS A 86 1.29 -15.18 6.66
N ASP A 87 2.51 -14.77 6.30
CA ASP A 87 2.90 -13.37 6.14
C ASP A 87 2.18 -12.70 4.96
N TRP A 88 2.12 -13.38 3.82
CA TRP A 88 1.36 -12.92 2.67
C TRP A 88 -0.12 -12.76 3.00
N GLU A 89 -0.72 -13.74 3.69
CA GLU A 89 -2.11 -13.65 4.13
C GLU A 89 -2.32 -12.47 5.08
N LYS A 90 -1.38 -12.20 6.01
CA LYS A 90 -1.45 -11.05 6.92
C LYS A 90 -1.53 -9.73 6.15
N SER A 91 -0.73 -9.57 5.11
CA SER A 91 -0.61 -8.30 4.37
C SER A 91 -1.73 -8.11 3.33
N TYR A 92 -2.07 -9.18 2.60
CA TYR A 92 -2.89 -9.10 1.39
C TYR A 92 -4.31 -9.66 1.54
N LYS A 93 -4.56 -10.56 2.51
CA LYS A 93 -5.86 -11.25 2.65
C LYS A 93 -6.59 -10.85 3.95
N ARG A 94 -5.86 -10.78 5.06
CA ARG A 94 -6.35 -10.40 6.39
C ARG A 94 -6.42 -8.87 6.48
N LYS A 95 -7.36 -8.37 7.28
CA LYS A 95 -7.61 -6.95 7.50
C LYS A 95 -7.19 -6.60 8.92
#